data_AF-A0A9D6EH85-F1
#
_entry.id   AF-A0A9D6EH85-F1
#
_cell.length_a   1.000
_cell.length_b   1.000
_cell.length_c   1.000
_cell.angle_alpha   90.00
_cell.angle_beta   90.00
_cell.angle_gamma   90.00
#
_symmetry.space_group_name_H-M   'P 1'
#
loop_
_entity.id
_entity.type
_entity.pdbx_description
1 polymer ?
#
loop_
_entity_poly.entity_id
_entity_poly.type
_entity_poly.pdbx_seq_one_letter_code
_entity_poly.pdbx_strand_id
1 'polypeptide(L)'
;MSDCPADDLRNAPESGEVSWTPEALERLERAPAFLRGMVRKLAERRARAEGIRVITPEVMTRYKREMMGPAAADSTPARPAVPWTAEAEALLREVPEFMRPITRRICEELAAEAEAPEVTAAFIRRAEELAEAEAPHEPMPWTPEAEARLAERLARTPAMMADFVVRLFKRDVEAQARRLGEREITPEVFQRVWYAGQEEPVEWAPEARARLETAPEFVRTGSRKAAERRARKEGVRVITSPLLTRYRNQAMLKAV
;
A
#
# COMPACT_ATOMS: atom_id res chain seq x y z
N MET A 1 0.84 -38.62 53.58
CA MET A 1 0.93 -38.99 52.15
C MET A 1 -0.08 -38.11 51.45
N SER A 2 0.39 -36.99 50.89
CA SER A 2 -0.45 -35.99 50.22
C SER A 2 -0.74 -36.45 48.80
N ASP A 3 -2.03 -36.51 48.46
CA ASP A 3 -2.52 -36.74 47.10
C ASP A 3 -2.27 -35.50 46.22
N CYS A 4 -1.57 -35.71 45.11
CA CYS A 4 -1.59 -34.82 43.95
C CYS A 4 -2.61 -35.36 42.95
N PRO A 5 -3.57 -34.57 42.44
CA PRO A 5 -4.18 -34.86 41.16
C PRO A 5 -3.41 -34.13 40.07
N ALA A 6 -2.84 -34.91 39.15
CA ALA A 6 -2.47 -34.42 37.84
C ALA A 6 -3.74 -34.22 37.01
N ASP A 7 -3.96 -33.00 36.51
CA ASP A 7 -4.59 -32.77 35.21
C ASP A 7 -4.08 -31.43 34.68
N ASP A 8 -2.80 -31.47 34.32
CA ASP A 8 -2.12 -30.46 33.52
C ASP A 8 -2.56 -30.61 32.05
N LEU A 9 -2.52 -29.51 31.30
CA LEU A 9 -2.65 -29.44 29.84
C LEU A 9 -4.07 -29.37 29.21
N ARG A 10 -4.89 -28.38 29.58
CA ARG A 10 -5.91 -27.82 28.66
C ARG A 10 -6.02 -26.30 28.74
N ASN A 11 -4.94 -25.60 28.38
CA ASN A 11 -5.05 -24.43 27.47
C ASN A 11 -3.64 -24.00 27.03
N ALA A 12 -3.05 -24.73 26.09
CA ALA A 12 -1.95 -24.17 25.31
C ALA A 12 -2.58 -23.21 24.29
N PRO A 13 -2.31 -21.89 24.32
CA PRO A 13 -2.77 -21.01 23.25
C PRO A 13 -2.08 -21.44 21.96
N GLU A 14 -2.88 -21.80 20.98
CA GLU A 14 -2.42 -22.20 19.65
C GLU A 14 -1.56 -21.09 19.03
N SER A 15 -0.40 -21.51 18.53
CA SER A 15 0.46 -20.87 17.54
C SER A 15 0.09 -19.45 17.03
N GLY A 16 0.77 -18.43 17.55
CA GLY A 16 1.18 -17.26 16.78
C GLY A 16 0.24 -16.04 16.72
N GLU A 17 -0.83 -16.01 17.52
CA GLU A 17 -1.74 -14.87 17.56
C GLU A 17 -1.14 -13.70 18.36
N VAL A 18 -1.09 -12.51 17.75
CA VAL A 18 -0.58 -11.29 18.38
C VAL A 18 -1.75 -10.53 18.99
N SER A 19 -1.71 -10.32 20.28
CA SER A 19 -2.73 -9.59 21.04
C SER A 19 -2.36 -8.11 21.19
N TRP A 20 -3.35 -7.26 21.44
CA TRP A 20 -3.18 -5.82 21.64
C TRP A 20 -3.65 -5.42 23.03
N THR A 21 -2.96 -4.48 23.67
CA THR A 21 -3.50 -3.88 24.90
C THR A 21 -4.61 -2.87 24.58
N PRO A 22 -5.54 -2.61 25.51
CA PRO A 22 -6.60 -1.61 25.34
C PRO A 22 -6.06 -0.23 24.96
N GLU A 23 -4.93 0.18 25.53
CA GLU A 23 -4.31 1.48 25.28
C GLU A 23 -3.70 1.57 23.87
N ALA A 24 -3.17 0.45 23.36
CA ALA A 24 -2.67 0.36 21.99
C ALA A 24 -3.82 0.37 20.97
N LEU A 25 -4.95 -0.26 21.31
CA LEU A 25 -6.19 -0.22 20.52
C LEU A 25 -6.78 1.19 20.48
N GLU A 26 -6.86 1.88 21.62
CA GLU A 26 -7.36 3.26 21.67
C GLU A 26 -6.50 4.19 20.79
N ARG A 27 -5.18 4.00 20.82
CA ARG A 27 -4.25 4.75 19.95
C ARG A 27 -4.46 4.43 18.47
N LEU A 28 -4.80 3.19 18.14
CA LEU A 28 -5.15 2.77 16.79
C LEU A 28 -6.51 3.35 16.36
N GLU A 29 -7.49 3.43 17.26
CA GLU A 29 -8.83 3.95 16.98
C GLU A 29 -8.84 5.47 16.76
N ARG A 30 -7.90 6.20 17.36
CA ARG A 30 -7.67 7.62 17.06
C ARG A 30 -7.20 7.87 15.62
N ALA A 31 -6.76 6.83 14.90
CA ALA A 31 -6.47 6.96 13.47
C ALA A 31 -7.78 7.00 12.64
N PRO A 32 -7.79 7.71 11.49
CA PRO A 32 -8.86 7.61 10.51
C PRO A 32 -9.16 6.15 10.14
N ALA A 33 -10.46 5.82 10.01
CA ALA A 33 -10.95 4.45 9.91
C ALA A 33 -10.25 3.61 8.82
N PHE A 34 -9.95 4.22 7.68
CA PHE A 34 -9.31 3.57 6.53
C PHE A 34 -7.85 3.13 6.79
N LEU A 35 -7.15 3.75 7.75
CA LEU A 35 -5.77 3.41 8.11
C LEU A 35 -5.67 2.36 9.22
N ARG A 36 -6.74 2.18 10.02
CA ARG A 36 -6.74 1.28 11.18
C ARG A 36 -6.40 -0.16 10.80
N GLY A 37 -7.01 -0.66 9.72
CA GLY A 37 -6.76 -2.02 9.25
C GLY A 37 -5.34 -2.25 8.75
N MET A 38 -4.76 -1.24 8.10
CA MET A 38 -3.40 -1.26 7.56
C MET A 38 -2.34 -1.22 8.66
N VAL A 39 -2.48 -0.28 9.60
CA VAL A 39 -1.61 -0.12 10.77
C VAL A 39 -1.64 -1.36 11.66
N ARG A 40 -2.83 -1.90 11.90
CA ARG A 40 -3.02 -3.14 12.65
C ARG A 40 -2.22 -4.28 12.04
N LYS A 41 -2.40 -4.54 10.74
CA LYS A 41 -1.72 -5.63 10.01
C LYS A 41 -0.20 -5.45 10.00
N LEU A 42 0.28 -4.23 9.80
CA LEU A 42 1.71 -3.93 9.78
C LEU A 42 2.35 -4.19 11.16
N ALA A 43 1.72 -3.70 12.23
CA ALA A 43 2.18 -3.91 13.59
C ALA A 43 2.14 -5.40 13.99
N GLU A 44 1.07 -6.13 13.68
CA GLU A 44 0.95 -7.57 13.95
C GLU A 44 1.95 -8.42 13.17
N ARG A 45 2.21 -8.07 11.90
CA ARG A 45 3.22 -8.76 11.08
C ARG A 45 4.62 -8.56 11.66
N ARG A 46 4.95 -7.36 12.10
CA ARG A 46 6.25 -7.04 12.68
C ARG A 46 6.41 -7.65 14.07
N ALA A 47 5.36 -7.62 14.87
CA ALA A 47 5.32 -8.29 16.17
C ALA A 47 5.55 -9.80 16.02
N ARG A 48 4.93 -10.45 15.03
CA ARG A 48 5.21 -11.85 14.68
C ARG A 48 6.65 -12.08 14.26
N ALA A 49 7.21 -11.22 13.41
CA ALA A 49 8.60 -11.34 12.95
C ALA A 49 9.62 -11.19 14.09
N GLU A 50 9.29 -10.42 15.12
CA GLU A 50 10.14 -10.17 16.29
C GLU A 50 9.82 -11.08 17.49
N GLY A 51 8.86 -12.01 17.34
CA GLY A 51 8.40 -12.89 18.42
C GLY A 51 7.63 -12.19 19.53
N ILE A 52 7.21 -10.94 19.32
CA ILE A 52 6.41 -10.14 20.25
C ILE A 52 4.95 -10.60 20.16
N ARG A 53 4.40 -11.09 21.27
CA ARG A 53 3.03 -11.63 21.35
C ARG A 53 1.98 -10.60 21.79
N VAL A 54 2.41 -9.47 22.35
CA VAL A 54 1.55 -8.40 22.85
C VAL A 54 2.04 -7.05 22.31
N ILE A 55 1.19 -6.37 21.55
CA ILE A 55 1.44 -5.01 21.05
C ILE A 55 0.96 -4.01 22.10
N THR A 56 1.91 -3.28 22.66
CA THR A 56 1.70 -2.18 23.61
C THR A 56 1.94 -0.82 22.93
N PRO A 57 1.54 0.31 23.55
CA PRO A 57 1.85 1.65 23.04
C PRO A 57 3.36 1.90 22.85
N GLU A 58 4.20 1.27 23.66
CA GLU A 58 5.67 1.34 23.58
C GLU A 58 6.19 0.60 22.36
N VAL A 59 5.62 -0.57 22.03
CA VAL A 59 5.93 -1.32 20.81
C VAL A 59 5.56 -0.48 19.58
N MET A 60 4.39 0.16 19.58
CA MET A 60 3.98 1.09 18.52
C MET A 60 4.96 2.28 18.38
N THR A 61 5.43 2.81 19.52
CA THR A 61 6.39 3.93 19.56
C THR A 61 7.79 3.52 19.06
N ARG A 62 8.21 2.29 19.36
CA ARG A 62 9.46 1.72 18.85
C ARG A 62 9.39 1.48 17.34
N TYR A 63 8.29 0.92 16.85
CA TYR A 63 8.08 0.73 15.40
C TYR A 63 8.05 2.05 14.65
N LYS A 64 7.46 3.10 15.24
CA LYS A 64 7.55 4.47 14.73
C LYS A 64 9.01 4.95 14.60
N ARG A 65 9.86 4.71 15.60
CA ARG A 65 11.27 5.14 15.59
C ARG A 65 12.11 4.36 14.58
N GLU A 66 11.90 3.05 14.46
CA GLU A 66 12.66 2.21 13.53
C GLU A 66 12.24 2.38 12.07
N MET A 67 10.96 2.65 11.79
CA MET A 67 10.52 3.00 10.42
C MET A 67 11.00 4.39 10.00
N MET A 68 11.24 5.29 10.96
CA MET A 68 11.73 6.66 10.77
C MET A 68 13.25 6.77 11.03
N GLY A 69 14.05 5.76 10.65
CA GLY A 69 15.51 5.83 10.75
C GLY A 69 16.08 7.07 10.04
N PRO A 70 17.32 7.50 10.36
CA PRO A 70 17.88 8.82 9.98
C PRO A 70 18.08 9.04 8.45
N ALA A 71 17.68 8.08 7.61
CA ALA A 71 17.92 8.06 6.17
C ALA A 71 16.75 8.62 5.33
N ALA A 72 15.79 9.33 5.93
CA ALA A 72 14.76 10.09 5.20
C ALA A 72 15.06 11.59 5.13
N ALA A 73 16.21 12.04 5.66
CA ALA A 73 16.55 13.46 5.75
C ALA A 73 17.44 13.99 4.62
N ASP A 74 18.07 13.15 3.80
CA ASP A 74 18.98 13.67 2.78
C ASP A 74 18.82 13.03 1.39
N SER A 75 18.92 13.91 0.39
CA SER A 75 18.94 13.69 -1.05
C SER A 75 17.60 13.78 -1.82
N THR A 76 16.92 14.92 -1.70
CA THR A 76 16.26 15.59 -2.85
C THR A 76 16.43 17.09 -2.62
N PRO A 77 16.82 17.91 -3.62
CA PRO A 77 16.88 19.36 -3.41
C PRO A 77 15.53 19.84 -2.90
N ALA A 78 15.54 20.53 -1.77
CA ALA A 78 14.36 21.10 -1.14
C ALA A 78 13.65 21.98 -2.17
N ARG A 79 12.55 21.47 -2.74
CA ARG A 79 11.61 22.31 -3.48
C ARG A 79 11.12 23.41 -2.52
N PRO A 80 10.86 24.63 -3.00
CA PRO A 80 10.31 25.68 -2.17
C PRO A 80 9.06 25.14 -1.47
N ALA A 81 9.04 25.23 -0.15
CA ALA A 81 7.93 24.74 0.66
C ALA A 81 6.67 25.49 0.23
N VAL A 82 5.72 24.77 -0.35
CA VAL A 82 4.42 25.34 -0.72
C VAL A 82 3.72 25.72 0.59
N PRO A 83 3.28 26.97 0.79
CA PRO A 83 2.60 27.37 2.01
C PRO A 83 1.32 26.56 2.19
N TRP A 84 0.94 26.30 3.44
CA TRP A 84 -0.27 25.54 3.79
C TRP A 84 -1.28 26.47 4.47
N THR A 85 -2.57 26.29 4.16
CA THR A 85 -3.62 27.00 4.89
C THR A 85 -3.76 26.45 6.32
N ALA A 86 -4.22 27.29 7.25
CA ALA A 86 -4.46 26.86 8.63
C ALA A 86 -5.46 25.69 8.72
N GLU A 87 -6.43 25.64 7.81
CA GLU A 87 -7.39 24.54 7.69
C GLU A 87 -6.71 23.24 7.21
N ALA A 88 -5.84 23.30 6.20
CA ALA A 88 -5.09 22.13 5.73
C ALA A 88 -4.15 21.59 6.81
N GLU A 89 -3.46 22.46 7.55
CA GLU A 89 -2.63 22.06 8.69
C GLU A 89 -3.45 21.41 9.82
N ALA A 90 -4.69 21.87 10.04
CA ALA A 90 -5.59 21.24 11.00
C ALA A 90 -5.98 19.82 10.59
N LEU A 91 -6.40 19.64 9.34
CA LEU A 91 -6.75 18.33 8.81
C LEU A 91 -5.55 17.37 8.78
N LEU A 92 -4.34 17.86 8.45
CA LEU A 92 -3.13 17.05 8.49
C LEU A 92 -2.78 16.60 9.92
N ARG A 93 -3.13 17.37 10.95
CA ARG A 93 -2.94 16.95 12.35
C ARG A 93 -3.87 15.79 12.74
N GLU A 94 -5.03 15.67 12.13
CA GLU A 94 -5.94 14.53 12.35
C GLU A 94 -5.43 13.23 11.68
N VAL A 95 -4.59 13.35 10.65
CA VAL A 95 -3.91 12.20 10.03
C VAL A 95 -2.94 11.58 11.05
N PRO A 96 -2.82 10.23 11.14
CA PRO A 96 -1.91 9.59 12.07
C PRO A 96 -0.48 10.04 11.83
N GLU A 97 0.26 10.26 12.91
CA GLU A 97 1.56 10.93 12.87
C GLU A 97 2.56 10.29 11.88
N PHE A 98 2.52 8.96 11.71
CA PHE A 98 3.39 8.25 10.77
C PHE A 98 3.01 8.45 9.30
N MET A 99 1.75 8.78 9.00
CA MET A 99 1.29 9.11 7.64
C MET A 99 1.48 10.59 7.32
N ARG A 100 1.52 11.49 8.31
CA ARG A 100 1.61 12.94 8.05
C ARG A 100 2.74 13.35 7.09
N PRO A 101 3.96 12.81 7.18
CA PRO A 101 5.01 13.16 6.20
C PRO A 101 4.66 12.72 4.78
N ILE A 102 4.05 11.54 4.63
CA ILE A 102 3.63 11.00 3.33
C ILE A 102 2.45 11.81 2.78
N THR A 103 1.42 12.03 3.59
CA THR A 103 0.24 12.84 3.22
C THR A 103 0.63 14.27 2.88
N ARG A 104 1.52 14.90 3.66
CA ARG A 104 2.06 16.24 3.38
C ARG A 104 2.70 16.28 2.00
N ARG A 105 3.62 15.35 1.73
CA ARG A 105 4.30 15.26 0.43
C ARG A 105 3.32 15.07 -0.73
N ILE A 106 2.32 14.20 -0.58
CA ILE A 106 1.30 13.97 -1.60
C ILE A 106 0.52 15.26 -1.86
N CYS A 107 0.10 15.99 -0.82
CA CYS A 107 -0.66 17.22 -0.96
C CYS A 107 0.16 18.35 -1.60
N GLU A 108 1.42 18.52 -1.22
CA GLU A 108 2.34 19.50 -1.83
C GLU A 108 2.56 19.22 -3.31
N GLU A 109 2.65 17.95 -3.70
CA GLU A 109 2.83 17.56 -5.09
C GLU A 109 1.55 17.72 -5.90
N LEU A 110 0.38 17.44 -5.33
CA LEU A 110 -0.91 17.73 -5.95
C LEU A 110 -1.10 19.25 -6.16
N ALA A 111 -0.70 20.06 -5.19
CA ALA A 111 -0.74 21.52 -5.30
C ALA A 111 0.24 22.02 -6.38
N ALA A 112 1.46 21.49 -6.41
CA ALA A 112 2.44 21.82 -7.44
C ALA A 112 2.00 21.41 -8.86
N GLU A 113 1.33 20.25 -9.00
CA GLU A 113 0.76 19.81 -10.28
C GLU A 113 -0.39 20.69 -10.74
N ALA A 114 -1.19 21.21 -9.80
CA ALA A 114 -2.26 22.16 -10.07
C ALA A 114 -1.76 23.62 -10.23
N GLU A 115 -0.44 23.86 -10.16
CA GLU A 115 0.18 25.20 -10.10
C GLU A 115 -0.44 26.10 -9.01
N ALA A 116 -0.93 25.49 -7.94
CA ALA A 116 -1.57 26.20 -6.85
C ALA A 116 -0.52 26.87 -5.95
N PRO A 117 -0.75 28.13 -5.54
CA PRO A 117 0.20 28.88 -4.72
C PRO A 117 0.32 28.35 -3.30
N GLU A 118 -0.68 27.60 -2.81
CA GLU A 118 -0.73 27.04 -1.47
C GLU A 118 -1.49 25.70 -1.41
N VAL A 119 -1.18 24.88 -0.40
CA VAL A 119 -1.91 23.66 -0.09
C VAL A 119 -3.15 23.99 0.74
N THR A 120 -4.32 23.84 0.14
CA THR A 120 -5.63 23.99 0.78
C THR A 120 -6.21 22.65 1.23
N ALA A 121 -7.29 22.69 2.01
CA ALA A 121 -8.05 21.50 2.44
C ALA A 121 -8.55 20.63 1.27
N ALA A 122 -8.68 21.20 0.07
CA ALA A 122 -9.08 20.46 -1.13
C ALA A 122 -8.03 19.40 -1.53
N PHE A 123 -6.74 19.67 -1.33
CA PHE A 123 -5.69 18.70 -1.66
C PHE A 123 -5.60 17.55 -0.67
N ILE A 124 -5.96 17.78 0.60
CA ILE A 124 -6.12 16.69 1.57
C ILE A 124 -7.28 15.78 1.18
N ARG A 125 -8.46 16.35 0.88
CA ARG A 125 -9.60 15.56 0.39
C ARG A 125 -9.25 14.78 -0.87
N ARG A 126 -8.49 15.39 -1.79
CA ARG A 126 -8.03 14.70 -2.99
C ARG A 126 -7.05 13.57 -2.69
N ALA A 127 -6.16 13.73 -1.70
CA ALA A 127 -5.28 12.67 -1.23
C ALA A 127 -6.07 11.53 -0.55
N GLU A 128 -7.13 11.85 0.19
CA GLU A 128 -8.06 10.88 0.78
C GLU A 128 -8.82 10.10 -0.29
N GLU A 129 -9.37 10.77 -1.32
CA GLU A 129 -10.02 10.11 -2.46
C GLU A 129 -9.08 9.13 -3.19
N LEU A 130 -7.81 9.52 -3.36
CA LEU A 130 -6.79 8.65 -3.96
C LEU A 130 -6.48 7.44 -3.07
N ALA A 131 -6.50 7.60 -1.75
CA ALA A 131 -6.31 6.52 -0.81
C ALA A 131 -7.52 5.57 -0.77
N GLU A 132 -8.74 6.11 -0.78
CA GLU A 132 -10.00 5.33 -0.80
C GLU A 132 -10.12 4.52 -2.09
N ALA A 133 -9.75 5.09 -3.24
CA ALA A 133 -9.72 4.37 -4.51
C ALA A 133 -8.71 3.20 -4.53
N GLU A 134 -7.74 3.20 -3.62
CA GLU A 134 -6.76 2.12 -3.44
C GLU A 134 -7.05 1.24 -2.21
N ALA A 135 -8.18 1.47 -1.51
CA ALA A 135 -8.55 0.76 -0.30
C ALA A 135 -8.79 -0.75 -0.56
N PRO A 136 -8.55 -1.63 0.45
CA PRO A 136 -8.81 -3.05 0.31
C PRO A 136 -10.31 -3.30 0.15
N HIS A 137 -10.71 -3.88 -0.98
CA HIS A 137 -12.08 -4.34 -1.21
C HIS A 137 -12.28 -5.78 -0.72
N GLU A 138 -13.52 -6.12 -0.36
CA GLU A 138 -13.92 -7.48 -0.01
C GLU A 138 -13.61 -8.45 -1.17
N PRO A 139 -12.99 -9.63 -0.93
CA PRO A 139 -12.59 -10.55 -1.99
C PRO A 139 -13.75 -10.90 -2.91
N MET A 140 -13.53 -10.90 -4.23
CA MET A 140 -14.54 -11.38 -5.18
C MET A 140 -14.61 -12.91 -5.16
N PRO A 141 -15.76 -13.51 -5.49
CA PRO A 141 -15.83 -14.94 -5.76
C PRO A 141 -15.00 -15.29 -7.00
N TRP A 142 -14.26 -16.39 -6.92
CA TRP A 142 -13.50 -16.99 -8.03
C TRP A 142 -14.07 -18.35 -8.35
N THR A 143 -14.22 -18.67 -9.63
CA THR A 143 -14.57 -20.04 -10.02
C THR A 143 -13.35 -20.95 -9.88
N PRO A 144 -13.52 -22.26 -9.62
CA PRO A 144 -12.42 -23.22 -9.52
C PRO A 144 -11.50 -23.21 -10.76
N GLU A 145 -12.07 -22.98 -11.94
CA GLU A 145 -11.34 -22.92 -13.20
C GLU A 145 -10.46 -21.67 -13.28
N ALA A 146 -10.94 -20.51 -12.82
CA ALA A 146 -10.15 -19.28 -12.76
C ALA A 146 -8.99 -19.41 -11.76
N GLU A 147 -9.23 -20.07 -10.62
CA GLU A 147 -8.17 -20.38 -9.65
C GLU A 147 -7.11 -21.31 -10.23
N ALA A 148 -7.53 -22.35 -10.96
CA ALA A 148 -6.63 -23.26 -11.65
C ALA A 148 -5.75 -22.52 -12.68
N ARG A 149 -6.33 -21.56 -13.43
CA ARG A 149 -5.58 -20.71 -14.36
C ARG A 149 -4.57 -19.82 -13.65
N LEU A 150 -4.91 -19.26 -12.50
CA LEU A 150 -3.97 -18.48 -11.71
C LEU A 150 -2.83 -19.36 -11.17
N ALA A 151 -3.15 -20.55 -10.67
CA ALA A 151 -2.16 -21.50 -10.15
C ALA A 151 -1.18 -21.96 -11.25
N GLU A 152 -1.69 -22.28 -12.45
CA GLU A 152 -0.88 -22.64 -13.63
C GLU A 152 0.13 -21.52 -13.96
N ARG A 153 -0.30 -20.26 -13.89
CA ARG A 153 0.57 -19.09 -14.17
C ARG A 153 1.64 -18.88 -13.14
N LEU A 154 1.35 -19.22 -11.89
CA LEU A 154 2.25 -19.03 -10.75
C LEU A 154 3.05 -20.29 -10.42
N ALA A 155 2.96 -21.36 -11.22
CA ALA A 155 3.66 -22.62 -11.00
C ALA A 155 5.19 -22.49 -10.92
N ARG A 156 5.78 -21.43 -11.50
CA ARG A 156 7.22 -21.14 -11.42
C ARG A 156 7.62 -20.28 -10.20
N THR A 157 6.66 -19.87 -9.38
CA THR A 157 6.92 -19.06 -8.19
C THR A 157 7.58 -19.91 -7.11
N PRO A 158 8.69 -19.47 -6.50
CA PRO A 158 9.31 -20.19 -5.39
C PRO A 158 8.32 -20.42 -4.24
N ALA A 159 8.30 -21.63 -3.68
CA ALA A 159 7.32 -22.04 -2.66
C ALA A 159 7.24 -21.07 -1.46
N MET A 160 8.38 -20.52 -1.04
CA MET A 160 8.48 -19.56 0.07
C MET A 160 7.55 -18.33 -0.09
N MET A 161 7.30 -17.88 -1.32
CA MET A 161 6.52 -16.67 -1.59
C MET A 161 5.21 -16.92 -2.34
N ALA A 162 4.87 -18.19 -2.59
CA ALA A 162 3.71 -18.57 -3.39
C ALA A 162 2.41 -17.94 -2.85
N ASP A 163 2.09 -18.10 -1.57
CA ASP A 163 0.87 -17.55 -0.98
C ASP A 163 0.82 -16.02 -0.98
N PHE A 164 1.97 -15.37 -0.84
CA PHE A 164 2.04 -13.91 -0.92
C PHE A 164 1.77 -13.43 -2.34
N VAL A 165 2.42 -14.07 -3.32
CA VAL A 165 2.32 -13.75 -4.75
C VAL A 165 0.90 -14.03 -5.26
N VAL A 166 0.31 -15.17 -4.88
CA VAL A 166 -1.09 -15.52 -5.20
C VAL A 166 -2.05 -14.45 -4.67
N ARG A 167 -1.93 -14.07 -3.39
CA ARG A 167 -2.77 -13.01 -2.80
C ARG A 167 -2.60 -11.66 -3.49
N LEU A 168 -1.37 -11.32 -3.87
CA LEU A 168 -1.07 -10.08 -4.59
C LEU A 168 -1.76 -10.06 -5.96
N PHE A 169 -1.62 -11.14 -6.74
CA PHE A 169 -2.22 -11.25 -8.06
C PHE A 169 -3.74 -11.35 -8.00
N LYS A 170 -4.30 -12.10 -7.05
CA LYS A 170 -5.77 -12.12 -6.83
C LYS A 170 -6.30 -10.72 -6.61
N ARG A 171 -5.71 -9.96 -5.67
CA ARG A 171 -6.14 -8.57 -5.42
C ARG A 171 -6.05 -7.69 -6.68
N ASP A 172 -4.96 -7.79 -7.43
CA ASP A 172 -4.78 -6.97 -8.62
C ASP A 172 -5.79 -7.34 -9.74
N VAL A 173 -6.08 -8.63 -9.93
CA VAL A 173 -7.12 -9.13 -10.86
C VAL A 173 -8.50 -8.66 -10.43
N GLU A 174 -8.87 -8.85 -9.17
CA GLU A 174 -10.18 -8.43 -8.66
C GLU A 174 -10.37 -6.92 -8.75
N ALA A 175 -9.33 -6.14 -8.46
CA ALA A 175 -9.40 -4.68 -8.59
C ALA A 175 -9.70 -4.26 -10.04
N GLN A 176 -9.14 -4.96 -11.02
CA GLN A 176 -9.40 -4.68 -12.43
C GLN A 176 -10.78 -5.19 -12.87
N ALA A 177 -11.19 -6.37 -12.42
CA ALA A 177 -12.51 -6.93 -12.68
C ALA A 177 -13.62 -5.99 -12.17
N ARG A 178 -13.48 -5.44 -10.95
CA ARG A 178 -14.42 -4.44 -10.41
C ARG A 178 -14.52 -3.18 -11.28
N ARG A 179 -13.40 -2.68 -11.82
CA ARG A 179 -13.41 -1.52 -12.74
C ARG A 179 -14.16 -1.80 -14.03
N LEU A 180 -14.14 -3.04 -14.49
CA LEU A 180 -14.88 -3.49 -15.67
C LEU A 180 -16.35 -3.82 -15.35
N GLY A 181 -16.79 -3.67 -14.08
CA GLY A 181 -18.16 -3.94 -13.64
C GLY A 181 -18.44 -5.43 -13.36
N GLU A 182 -17.41 -6.25 -13.29
CA GLU A 182 -17.55 -7.69 -13.04
C GLU A 182 -17.80 -7.96 -11.55
N ARG A 183 -18.63 -8.99 -11.28
CA ARG A 183 -19.00 -9.41 -9.91
C ARG A 183 -18.35 -10.72 -9.48
N GLU A 184 -17.82 -11.48 -10.44
CA GLU A 184 -17.19 -12.77 -10.24
C GLU A 184 -16.00 -12.93 -11.18
N ILE A 185 -14.97 -13.65 -10.73
CA ILE A 185 -13.80 -13.98 -11.55
C ILE A 185 -14.00 -15.34 -12.21
N THR A 186 -14.54 -15.32 -13.43
CA THR A 186 -14.58 -16.48 -14.32
C THR A 186 -13.26 -16.62 -15.12
N PRO A 187 -13.01 -17.74 -15.81
CA PRO A 187 -11.82 -17.90 -16.65
C PRO A 187 -11.72 -16.84 -17.75
N GLU A 188 -12.84 -16.41 -18.31
CA GLU A 188 -12.93 -15.39 -19.37
C GLU A 188 -12.64 -14.01 -18.80
N VAL A 189 -13.20 -13.69 -17.62
CA VAL A 189 -12.88 -12.46 -16.90
C VAL A 189 -11.40 -12.43 -16.52
N PHE A 190 -10.88 -13.52 -15.96
CA PHE A 190 -9.47 -13.68 -15.63
C PHE A 190 -8.57 -13.47 -16.86
N GLN A 191 -8.86 -14.15 -17.98
CA GLN A 191 -8.09 -14.00 -19.21
C GLN A 191 -8.12 -12.56 -19.70
N ARG A 192 -9.30 -11.95 -19.80
CA ARG A 192 -9.46 -10.57 -20.26
C ARG A 192 -8.71 -9.60 -19.34
N VAL A 193 -8.87 -9.72 -18.02
CA VAL A 193 -8.21 -8.84 -17.03
C VAL A 193 -6.69 -9.03 -17.01
N TRP A 194 -6.22 -10.27 -17.12
CA TRP A 194 -4.80 -10.60 -17.06
C TRP A 194 -4.03 -10.13 -18.30
N TYR A 195 -4.69 -10.19 -19.46
CA TYR A 195 -4.11 -9.80 -20.74
C TYR A 195 -4.48 -8.38 -21.20
N ALA A 196 -5.50 -7.76 -20.60
CA ALA A 196 -5.86 -6.38 -20.87
C ALA A 196 -4.64 -5.47 -20.69
N GLY A 197 -4.19 -4.88 -21.79
CA GLY A 197 -3.07 -3.94 -21.83
C GLY A 197 -1.67 -4.54 -21.99
N GLN A 198 -1.47 -5.86 -22.09
CA GLN A 198 -0.12 -6.40 -22.34
C GLN A 198 0.40 -6.13 -23.76
N GLU A 199 -0.49 -5.95 -24.73
CA GLU A 199 -0.12 -5.81 -26.15
C GLU A 199 0.00 -4.36 -26.62
N GLU A 200 -0.51 -3.38 -25.86
CA GLU A 200 -0.41 -1.98 -26.25
C GLU A 200 0.96 -1.40 -25.82
N PRO A 201 1.80 -0.94 -26.77
CA PRO A 201 3.06 -0.30 -26.44
C PRO A 201 2.77 1.01 -25.69
N VAL A 202 3.44 1.19 -24.55
CA VAL A 202 3.37 2.42 -23.77
C VAL A 202 4.55 3.29 -24.16
N GLU A 203 4.25 4.45 -24.73
CA GLU A 203 5.25 5.46 -25.06
C GLU A 203 5.63 6.27 -23.82
N TRP A 204 6.84 6.84 -23.84
CA TRP A 204 7.34 7.69 -22.78
C TRP A 204 7.61 9.07 -23.35
N ALA A 205 7.03 10.09 -22.72
CA ALA A 205 7.36 11.46 -23.05
C ALA A 205 8.86 11.73 -22.73
N PRO A 206 9.55 12.59 -23.51
CA PRO A 206 10.99 12.85 -23.33
C PRO A 206 11.36 13.25 -21.90
N GLU A 207 10.54 14.08 -21.25
CA GLU A 207 10.75 14.54 -19.87
C GLU A 207 10.56 13.42 -18.83
N ALA A 208 9.64 12.49 -19.08
CA ALA A 208 9.40 11.34 -18.21
C ALA A 208 10.56 10.35 -18.29
N ARG A 209 11.08 10.13 -19.49
CA ARG A 209 12.25 9.29 -19.74
C ARG A 209 13.50 9.89 -19.10
N ALA A 210 13.74 11.19 -19.25
CA ALA A 210 14.86 11.86 -18.60
C ALA A 210 14.82 11.70 -17.07
N ARG A 211 13.64 11.85 -16.44
CA ARG A 211 13.46 11.59 -14.99
C ARG A 211 13.73 10.15 -14.58
N LEU A 212 13.45 9.17 -15.44
CA LEU A 212 13.76 7.78 -15.16
C LEU A 212 15.27 7.52 -15.24
N GLU A 213 15.96 8.17 -16.17
CA GLU A 213 17.40 8.03 -16.38
C GLU A 213 18.22 8.61 -15.21
N THR A 214 17.71 9.60 -14.47
CA THR A 214 18.36 10.12 -13.25
C THR A 214 18.36 9.12 -12.08
N ALA A 215 17.51 8.09 -12.10
CA ALA A 215 17.50 7.05 -11.09
C ALA A 215 18.67 6.07 -11.29
N PRO A 216 19.24 5.51 -10.20
CA PRO A 216 20.27 4.48 -10.30
C PRO A 216 19.84 3.25 -11.12
N GLU A 217 20.78 2.62 -11.82
CA GLU A 217 20.56 1.47 -12.73
C GLU A 217 19.68 0.38 -12.13
N PHE A 218 19.96 -0.01 -10.87
CA PHE A 218 19.29 -1.12 -10.18
C PHE A 218 17.80 -0.88 -9.90
N VAL A 219 17.38 0.39 -9.71
CA VAL A 219 15.97 0.76 -9.53
C VAL A 219 15.30 1.15 -10.85
N ARG A 220 16.07 1.61 -11.84
CA ARG A 220 15.56 2.08 -13.14
C ARG A 220 14.71 1.02 -13.84
N THR A 221 15.20 -0.22 -13.91
CA THR A 221 14.49 -1.34 -14.55
C THR A 221 13.19 -1.69 -13.82
N GLY A 222 13.20 -1.66 -12.49
CA GLY A 222 12.03 -1.94 -11.67
C GLY A 222 10.96 -0.85 -11.81
N SER A 223 11.37 0.41 -11.67
CA SER A 223 10.52 1.60 -11.77
C SER A 223 9.89 1.74 -13.17
N ARG A 224 10.66 1.47 -14.24
CA ARG A 224 10.15 1.47 -15.61
C ARG A 224 9.02 0.46 -15.79
N LYS A 225 9.28 -0.81 -15.42
CA LYS A 225 8.29 -1.88 -15.54
C LYS A 225 7.06 -1.62 -14.67
N ALA A 226 7.24 -1.02 -13.49
CA ALA A 226 6.12 -0.66 -12.62
C ALA A 226 5.25 0.46 -13.22
N ALA A 227 5.87 1.51 -13.76
CA ALA A 227 5.16 2.60 -14.42
C ALA A 227 4.41 2.13 -15.68
N GLU A 228 5.06 1.34 -16.55
CA GLU A 228 4.41 0.79 -17.75
C GLU A 228 3.23 -0.13 -17.41
N ARG A 229 3.38 -1.02 -16.41
CA ARG A 229 2.26 -1.86 -15.97
C ARG A 229 1.09 -1.02 -15.49
N ARG A 230 1.35 0.10 -14.80
CA ARG A 230 0.29 0.97 -14.29
C ARG A 230 -0.36 1.80 -15.39
N ALA A 231 0.43 2.30 -16.34
CA ALA A 231 -0.08 2.95 -17.55
C ALA A 231 -1.01 2.03 -18.34
N ARG A 232 -0.60 0.78 -18.58
CA ARG A 232 -1.45 -0.26 -19.20
C ARG A 232 -2.73 -0.50 -18.42
N LYS A 233 -2.62 -0.61 -17.08
CA LYS A 233 -3.77 -0.83 -16.18
C LYS A 233 -4.78 0.32 -16.24
N GLU A 234 -4.31 1.56 -16.43
CA GLU A 234 -5.14 2.76 -16.53
C GLU A 234 -5.53 3.11 -17.98
N GLY A 235 -5.13 2.31 -18.98
CA GLY A 235 -5.39 2.58 -20.40
C GLY A 235 -4.60 3.79 -20.95
N VAL A 236 -3.54 4.20 -20.26
CA VAL A 236 -2.70 5.33 -20.65
C VAL A 236 -1.63 4.88 -21.65
N ARG A 237 -1.59 5.54 -22.81
CA ARG A 237 -0.64 5.22 -23.89
C ARG A 237 0.68 5.96 -23.80
N VAL A 238 0.72 7.12 -23.16
CA VAL A 238 1.93 7.95 -23.02
C VAL A 238 2.18 8.26 -21.54
N ILE A 239 3.30 7.81 -21.01
CA ILE A 239 3.74 8.16 -19.64
C ILE A 239 4.41 9.53 -19.67
N THR A 240 3.84 10.45 -18.90
CA THR A 240 4.35 11.82 -18.70
C THR A 240 4.98 11.98 -17.31
N SER A 241 5.73 13.06 -17.10
CA SER A 241 6.35 13.36 -15.79
C SER A 241 5.31 13.49 -14.64
N PRO A 242 4.13 14.13 -14.83
CA PRO A 242 3.06 14.12 -13.82
C PRO A 242 2.56 12.71 -13.47
N LEU A 243 2.39 11.83 -14.48
CA LEU A 243 1.94 10.45 -14.25
C LEU A 243 2.93 9.64 -13.39
N LEU A 244 4.24 9.84 -13.58
CA LEU A 244 5.26 9.20 -12.73
C LEU A 244 5.14 9.61 -11.26
N THR A 245 4.86 10.90 -11.01
CA THR A 245 4.64 11.43 -9.66
C THR A 245 3.40 10.78 -9.04
N ARG A 246 2.28 10.72 -9.78
CA ARG A 246 1.05 10.05 -9.34
C ARG A 246 1.28 8.56 -9.04
N TYR A 247 1.97 7.83 -9.92
CA TYR A 247 2.25 6.40 -9.71
C TYR A 247 3.12 6.14 -8.50
N ARG A 248 4.13 6.98 -8.25
CA ARG A 248 4.93 6.92 -7.03
C ARG A 248 4.07 7.17 -5.79
N ASN A 249 3.18 8.16 -5.82
CA ASN A 249 2.32 8.50 -4.68
C ASN A 249 1.36 7.36 -4.35
N GLN A 250 0.71 6.77 -5.36
CA GLN A 250 -0.11 5.58 -5.20
C GLN A 250 0.70 4.39 -4.65
N ALA A 251 1.93 4.18 -5.15
CA ALA A 251 2.78 3.11 -4.66
C ALA A 251 3.19 3.30 -3.19
N MET A 252 3.47 4.54 -2.78
CA MET A 252 3.75 4.87 -1.39
C MET A 252 2.54 4.59 -0.50
N LEU A 253 1.33 4.98 -0.90
CA LEU A 253 0.09 4.69 -0.15
C LEU A 253 -0.18 3.19 -0.01
N LYS A 254 0.13 2.38 -1.04
CA LYS A 254 -0.04 0.92 -1.03
C LYS A 254 0.98 0.18 -0.16
N ALA A 255 2.11 0.82 0.17
CA ALA A 255 3.24 0.22 0.87
C ALA A 255 3.25 0.48 2.39
N VAL A 256 2.46 1.46 2.86
CA VAL A 256 2.22 1.65 4.30
C VAL A 256 1.19 0.63 4.81
#